data_AF-A0A6I2X387-F1
#
_entry.id   AF-A0A6I2X387-F1
#
_cell.length_a   1.000
_cell.length_b   1.000
_cell.length_c   1.000
_cell.angle_alpha   90.00
_cell.angle_beta   90.00
_cell.angle_gamma   90.00
#
_symmetry.space_group_name_H-M   'P 1'
#
loop_
_entity.id
_entity.type
_entity.pdbx_description
1 polymer ?
#
loop_
_entity_poly.entity_id
_entity_poly.type
_entity_poly.pdbx_seq_one_letter_code
_entity_poly.pdbx_strand_id
1 'polypeptide(L)'
;MPGPQKWAALDVETNVHDSCDSAATSENFGRNQRLDWVVSSGALTRLAPWDQIGGWDTDFFPLDWFDIDFGYRLTKAGFVTVLEPNAYIEHDRRVPS
;
A
#
# COMPACT_ATOMS: atom_id res chain seq x y z
N MET A 1 17.55 30.92 13.94
CA MET A 1 16.43 30.28 13.22
C MET A 1 16.99 29.72 11.92
N PRO A 2 17.20 28.40 11.76
CA PRO A 2 17.60 27.88 10.46
C PRO A 2 16.38 27.87 9.53
N GLY A 3 16.54 28.44 8.33
CA GLY A 3 15.51 28.52 7.29
C GLY A 3 15.24 27.19 6.59
N PRO A 4 14.32 27.16 5.60
CA PRO A 4 13.80 25.92 5.03
C PRO A 4 14.89 25.19 4.26
N GLN A 5 15.14 23.92 4.61
CA GLN A 5 16.09 23.08 3.90
C GLN A 5 15.51 22.68 2.53
N LYS A 6 16.29 22.97 1.50
CA LYS A 6 16.06 22.63 0.09
C LYS A 6 16.20 21.10 -0.07
N TRP A 7 15.18 20.47 -0.63
CA TRP A 7 15.11 19.03 -0.84
C TRP A 7 16.20 18.61 -1.82
N ALA A 8 17.17 17.83 -1.35
CA ALA A 8 18.11 17.16 -2.24
C ALA A 8 17.34 16.05 -2.97
N ALA A 9 17.39 16.07 -4.30
CA ALA A 9 16.88 14.98 -5.13
C ALA A 9 17.55 13.68 -4.66
N LEU A 10 16.78 12.77 -4.06
CA LEU A 10 17.21 11.39 -3.97
C LEU A 10 17.14 10.83 -5.38
N ASP A 11 18.28 10.31 -5.86
CA ASP A 11 18.33 9.41 -6.99
C ASP A 11 17.56 8.13 -6.61
N VAL A 12 16.25 8.17 -6.83
CA VAL A 12 15.41 6.97 -6.82
C VAL A 12 15.70 6.29 -8.14
N GLU A 13 16.62 5.32 -8.14
CA GLU A 13 16.64 4.29 -9.17
C GLU A 13 15.31 3.53 -9.06
N THR A 14 14.33 4.02 -9.81
CA THR A 14 13.03 3.42 -10.03
C THR A 14 13.21 2.09 -10.76
N ASN A 15 13.17 0.98 -10.03
CA ASN A 15 12.70 -0.30 -10.60
C ASN A 15 11.18 -0.21 -10.78
N VAL A 16 10.75 0.61 -11.73
CA VAL A 16 9.38 0.58 -12.26
C VAL A 16 9.32 -0.64 -13.17
N HIS A 17 8.82 -1.75 -12.63
CA HIS A 17 8.38 -2.85 -13.47
C HIS A 17 7.05 -2.44 -14.12
N ASP A 18 7.16 -1.86 -15.31
CA ASP A 18 6.06 -1.75 -16.26
C ASP A 18 5.58 -3.15 -16.64
N SER A 19 4.46 -3.59 -16.06
CA SER A 19 3.64 -4.64 -16.67
C SER A 19 2.16 -4.38 -16.41
N CYS A 20 1.62 -3.42 -17.13
CA CYS A 20 0.18 -3.14 -17.17
C CYS A 20 -0.58 -4.05 -18.15
N ASP A 21 0.08 -4.97 -18.86
CA ASP A 21 -0.53 -5.76 -19.96
C ASP A 21 -0.44 -7.29 -19.81
N SER A 22 -0.84 -7.82 -18.66
CA SER A 22 -1.28 -9.22 -18.63
C SER A 22 -2.46 -9.37 -17.71
N ALA A 23 -3.60 -9.84 -18.24
CA ALA A 23 -4.73 -10.27 -17.45
C ALA A 23 -4.23 -11.10 -16.27
N ALA A 24 -4.55 -10.67 -15.04
CA ALA A 24 -4.14 -11.31 -13.82
C ALA A 24 -4.77 -12.71 -13.74
N THR A 25 -4.13 -13.69 -14.35
CA THR A 25 -4.45 -15.11 -14.16
C THR A 25 -3.96 -15.50 -12.78
N SER A 26 -4.68 -16.42 -12.13
CA SER A 26 -4.38 -16.94 -10.78
C SER A 26 -2.95 -17.47 -10.62
N GLU A 27 -2.27 -17.76 -11.73
CA GLU A 27 -0.90 -18.28 -11.79
C GLU A 27 0.17 -17.25 -11.38
N ASN A 28 -0.12 -15.94 -11.42
CA ASN A 28 0.88 -14.90 -11.09
C ASN A 28 0.98 -14.56 -9.59
N PHE A 29 0.05 -15.04 -8.77
CA PHE A 29 0.04 -14.77 -7.33
C PHE A 29 0.93 -15.73 -6.54
N GLY A 30 1.37 -16.87 -7.09
CA GLY A 30 2.07 -17.94 -6.37
C GLY A 30 3.45 -17.64 -5.74
N ARG A 31 3.87 -16.38 -5.67
CA ARG A 31 5.09 -15.95 -4.96
C ARG A 31 4.74 -14.83 -3.98
N ASN A 32 5.32 -14.87 -2.78
CA ASN A 32 5.27 -13.75 -1.85
C ASN A 32 5.82 -12.50 -2.54
N GLN A 33 4.94 -11.61 -2.97
CA GLN A 33 5.32 -10.35 -3.58
C GLN A 33 5.36 -9.26 -2.51
N ARG A 34 6.47 -8.52 -2.48
CA ARG A 34 6.55 -7.28 -1.71
C ARG A 34 5.76 -6.21 -2.45
N LEU A 35 4.86 -5.56 -1.74
CA LEU A 35 4.08 -4.44 -2.24
C LEU A 35 4.44 -3.18 -1.45
N ASP A 36 4.35 -2.03 -2.10
CA ASP A 36 4.57 -0.74 -1.44
C ASP A 36 3.31 -0.26 -0.72
N TRP A 37 2.14 -0.65 -1.22
CA TRP A 37 0.83 -0.37 -0.64
C TRP A 37 -0.22 -1.37 -1.15
N VAL A 38 -1.36 -1.44 -0.47
CA VAL A 38 -2.53 -2.26 -0.82
C VAL A 38 -3.80 -1.53 -0.45
N VAL A 39 -4.92 -1.87 -1.08
CA VAL A 39 -6.23 -1.35 -0.70
C VAL A 39 -6.60 -1.88 0.69
N SER A 40 -7.05 -1.00 1.59
CA SER A 40 -7.37 -1.33 2.98
C SER A 40 -8.43 -2.42 3.14
N SER A 41 -9.41 -2.50 2.23
CA SER A 41 -10.47 -3.51 2.28
C SER A 41 -9.96 -4.95 2.13
N GLY A 42 -8.75 -5.13 1.62
CA GLY A 42 -8.06 -6.41 1.49
C GLY A 42 -6.83 -6.58 2.37
N ALA A 43 -6.59 -5.65 3.31
CA ALA A 43 -5.35 -5.60 4.08
C ALA A 43 -5.54 -6.15 5.50
N LEU A 44 -4.53 -6.88 6.00
CA LEU A 44 -4.41 -7.23 7.42
C LEU A 44 -3.13 -6.61 7.98
N THR A 45 -3.27 -5.75 8.99
CA THR A 45 -2.14 -5.08 9.63
C THR A 45 -2.00 -5.53 11.09
N ARG A 46 -0.78 -5.83 11.51
CA ARG A 46 -0.49 -6.10 12.93
C ARG A 46 -0.69 -4.81 13.74
N LEU A 47 -1.19 -4.95 14.98
CA LEU A 47 -1.43 -3.80 15.86
C LEU A 47 -0.15 -3.00 16.15
N ALA A 48 1.00 -3.67 16.36
CA ALA A 48 2.25 -2.96 16.67
C ALA A 48 2.70 -1.96 15.56
N PRO A 49 2.79 -2.34 14.26
CA PRO A 49 2.97 -1.38 13.18
C PRO A 49 1.88 -0.31 13.10
N TRP A 50 0.62 -0.66 13.33
CA TRP A 50 -0.48 0.31 13.31
C TRP A 50 -0.29 1.41 14.36
N ASP A 51 -0.03 1.03 15.61
CA ASP A 51 0.22 1.94 16.72
C ASP A 51 1.47 2.78 16.51
N GLN A 52 2.53 2.19 15.94
CA GLN A 52 3.78 2.89 15.63
C GLN A 52 3.58 3.97 14.55
N ILE A 53 2.77 3.69 13.54
CA ILE A 53 2.50 4.59 12.42
C ILE A 53 1.46 5.65 12.77
N GLY A 54 0.63 5.40 13.79
CA GLY A 54 -0.45 6.30 14.23
C GLY A 54 -1.75 6.11 13.43
N GLY A 55 -1.92 4.98 12.76
CA GLY A 55 -3.08 4.70 11.93
C GLY A 55 -3.16 5.56 10.66
N TRP A 56 -4.38 5.76 10.16
CA TRP A 56 -4.64 6.55 8.95
C TRP A 56 -4.53 8.05 9.20
N ASP A 57 -4.00 8.75 8.21
CA ASP A 57 -4.05 10.21 8.17
C ASP A 57 -5.43 10.65 7.67
N THR A 58 -6.15 11.38 8.53
CA THR A 58 -7.52 11.81 8.27
C THR A 58 -7.61 12.89 7.19
N ASP A 59 -6.51 13.59 6.89
CA ASP A 59 -6.50 14.69 5.92
C ASP A 59 -6.66 14.19 4.48
N PHE A 60 -6.43 12.89 4.23
CA PHE A 60 -6.67 12.28 2.93
C PHE A 60 -8.14 11.88 2.71
N PHE A 61 -8.99 11.85 3.74
CA PHE A 61 -10.41 11.53 3.55
C PHE A 61 -11.17 12.69 2.90
N PRO A 62 -12.12 12.44 1.97
CA PRO A 62 -12.60 11.15 1.46
C PRO A 62 -11.92 10.71 0.15
N LEU A 63 -10.81 11.36 -0.24
CA LEU A 63 -10.09 11.02 -1.47
C LEU A 63 -9.27 9.74 -1.21
N ASP A 64 -9.30 8.77 -2.11
CA ASP A 64 -8.82 7.38 -1.90
C ASP A 64 -7.28 7.22 -1.74
N TRP A 65 -6.57 8.19 -1.16
CA TRP A 65 -5.11 8.21 -1.00
C TRP A 65 -4.61 7.69 0.35
N PHE A 66 -5.49 7.49 1.32
CA PHE A 66 -5.10 7.06 2.67
C PHE A 66 -4.39 5.69 2.68
N ASP A 67 -4.74 4.79 1.75
CA ASP A 67 -4.08 3.49 1.57
C ASP A 67 -2.63 3.62 1.09
N ILE A 68 -2.40 4.54 0.15
CA ILE A 68 -1.09 4.82 -0.44
C ILE A 68 -0.19 5.48 0.61
N ASP A 69 -0.70 6.50 1.31
CA ASP A 69 0.02 7.16 2.41
C ASP A 69 0.40 6.16 3.51
N PHE A 70 -0.55 5.34 3.95
CA PHE A 70 -0.31 4.35 4.99
C PHE A 70 0.76 3.32 4.58
N GLY A 71 0.69 2.81 3.35
CA GLY A 71 1.70 1.90 2.80
C GLY A 71 3.09 2.54 2.70
N TYR A 72 3.16 3.79 2.26
CA TYR A 72 4.40 4.56 2.22
C TYR A 72 5.01 4.73 3.62
N ARG A 73 4.21 5.12 4.62
CA ARG A 73 4.67 5.29 6.01
C ARG A 73 5.13 3.97 6.63
N LEU A 74 4.43 2.86 6.38
CA LEU A 74 4.87 1.52 6.78
C LEU A 74 6.23 1.17 6.19
N THR A 75 6.41 1.38 4.88
CA THR A 75 7.67 1.10 4.18
C THR A 75 8.80 1.96 4.72
N LYS A 76 8.56 3.26 4.97
CA LYS A 76 9.53 4.18 5.58
C LYS A 76 9.93 3.77 6.99
N ALA A 77 9.02 3.17 7.76
CA ALA A 77 9.29 2.64 9.09
C ALA A 77 9.99 1.27 9.09
N GLY A 78 10.28 0.70 7.91
CA GLY A 78 11.00 -0.57 7.76
C GLY A 78 10.09 -1.81 7.75
N PHE A 79 8.77 -1.63 7.69
CA PHE A 79 7.84 -2.75 7.51
C PHE A 79 7.74 -3.16 6.04
N VAL A 80 7.30 -4.40 5.82
CA VAL A 80 7.11 -4.97 4.49
C VAL A 80 5.66 -5.44 4.37
N THR A 81 4.98 -4.97 3.32
CA THR A 81 3.66 -5.49 2.93
C THR A 81 3.88 -6.68 2.00
N VAL A 82 3.18 -7.78 2.28
CA VAL A 82 3.26 -9.02 1.50
C VAL A 82 1.89 -9.44 1.01
N LEU A 83 1.83 -9.96 -0.20
CA LEU A 83 0.63 -10.59 -0.75
C LEU A 83 0.56 -12.06 -0.35
N GLU A 84 -0.57 -12.49 0.23
CA GLU A 84 -0.87 -13.91 0.46
C GLU A 84 -1.76 -14.44 -0.67
N PRO A 85 -1.23 -15.28 -1.58
CA PRO A 85 -1.95 -15.69 -2.78
C PRO A 85 -3.18 -16.55 -2.55
N ASN A 86 -3.26 -17.21 -1.39
CA ASN A 86 -4.38 -18.08 -1.07
C ASN A 86 -5.48 -17.35 -0.27
N ALA A 87 -5.31 -16.05 0.00
CA ALA A 87 -6.31 -15.22 0.65
C ALA A 87 -7.19 -14.53 -0.41
N TYR A 88 -8.49 -14.82 -0.37
CA TYR A 88 -9.47 -14.27 -1.32
C TYR A 88 -10.56 -13.51 -0.57
N ILE A 89 -10.88 -12.32 -1.08
CA ILE A 89 -11.95 -11.45 -0.59
C ILE A 89 -12.83 -11.08 -1.79
N GLU A 90 -14.13 -11.27 -1.66
CA GLU A 90 -15.11 -10.89 -2.68
C GLU A 90 -15.87 -9.64 -2.25
N HIS A 91 -15.94 -8.64 -3.13
CA HIS A 91 -16.75 -7.46 -2.93
C HIS A 91 -18.15 -7.68 -3.52
N ASP A 92 -19.15 -7.96 -2.67
CA ASP A 92 -20.55 -8.11 -3.10
C ASP A 92 -21.14 -6.75 -3.52
N ARG A 93 -21.61 -6.63 -4.76
CA ARG A 93 -22.38 -5.47 -5.26
C ARG A 93 -23.89 -5.72 -5.14
N ARG A 94 -24.38 -6.15 -3.97
CA ARG A 94 -25.83 -6.15 -3.72
C ARG A 94 -26.35 -4.72 -3.61
N VAL A 95 -26.88 -4.22 -4.72
CA VAL A 95 -27.91 -3.16 -4.72
C VAL A 95 -29.24 -3.85 -4.43
N PRO A 96 -29.99 -3.50 -3.36
CA PRO A 96 -31.31 -4.07 -3.13
C PRO A 96 -32.21 -3.79 -4.34
N SER A 97 -32.88 -4.83 -4.85
CA SER A 97 -33.97 -4.74 -5.83
C SER A 97 -35.23 -4.17 -5.21
#